data_AF-C5T316-F1
#
_entry.id   AF-C5T316-F1
#
_cell.length_a   1.000
_cell.length_b   1.000
_cell.length_c   1.000
_cell.angle_alpha   90.00
_cell.angle_beta   90.00
_cell.angle_gamma   90.00
#
_symmetry.space_group_name_H-M   'P 1'
#
loop_
_entity.id
_entity.type
_entity.pdbx_description
1 polymer ?
#
loop_
_entity_poly.entity_id
_entity_poly.type
_entity_poly.pdbx_seq_one_letter_code
_entity_poly.pdbx_strand_id
1 'polypeptide(L)'
;MTDPFLAAPPPDSPYYLRALTDMANRRAVVTQDAIYTDNGVKLVEKGARIDSRLYDRLVQHKLREPIDRHLTIENAVDVPALMAAGQELAQESALPQLLAQALDGSCDRLLQPLRSIPLPEPIACKLTVMREQRPDLFRHSLQMMMVAVFLALKSGLGERDCVSVAAAALLHDAGVLHMDPSWMDPHHKVQGAQRKHLVAHPITSMLMLQDAGVYPQAVAIAVLEHHERMDGSGYPRSLPGADISPMGRILLLAEVVTAFYEKYTDMSAQRLSLMLRLNHRKFPAALVAHVLPLLQEDETRESALVPLGADAPAHIDTLADAFAQWEQLKAALPLAVRQEPGGVFAFADARLQALQKALIEAGSHPGQQGDLLEHLQGDAVGLAEVALVGREALWQLGSIVNACYRRWPRLSERASPAEAAVADWCERALERL
;
A
#
# COMPACT_ATOMS: atom_id res chain seq x y z
N MET A 1 0.06 -17.86 17.43
CA MET A 1 1.51 -18.06 17.25
C MET A 1 2.02 -16.80 16.56
N THR A 2 2.65 -15.89 17.29
CA THR A 2 3.19 -14.65 16.72
C THR A 2 4.40 -15.00 15.86
N ASP A 3 4.27 -14.76 14.56
CA ASP A 3 5.35 -14.97 13.60
C ASP A 3 6.54 -14.06 13.97
N PRO A 4 7.74 -14.61 14.27
CA PRO A 4 8.92 -13.80 14.60
C PRO A 4 9.33 -12.84 13.46
N PHE A 5 8.82 -13.03 12.25
CA PHE A 5 9.06 -12.15 11.10
C PHE A 5 8.09 -10.95 11.00
N LEU A 6 7.06 -10.88 11.85
CA LEU A 6 6.14 -9.74 11.98
C LEU A 6 6.54 -8.78 13.11
N ALA A 7 7.76 -8.90 13.64
CA ALA A 7 8.25 -7.99 14.66
C ALA A 7 8.37 -6.57 14.08
N ALA A 8 7.64 -5.63 14.67
CA ALA A 8 7.77 -4.24 14.29
C ALA A 8 9.21 -3.75 14.56
N PRO A 9 9.79 -2.93 13.68
CA PRO A 9 11.05 -2.26 13.94
C PRO A 9 10.96 -1.47 15.26
N PRO A 10 12.09 -1.30 15.97
CA PRO A 10 12.11 -0.50 17.18
C PRO A 10 11.67 0.95 16.86
N PRO A 11 11.08 1.66 17.84
CA PRO A 11 10.67 3.06 17.66
C PRO A 11 11.81 3.94 17.14
N ASP A 12 13.04 3.71 17.59
CA ASP A 12 14.23 4.44 17.15
C ASP A 12 15.03 3.61 16.14
N SER A 13 14.39 3.24 15.02
CA SER A 13 15.10 2.49 13.99
C SER A 13 16.25 3.32 13.39
N PRO A 14 17.34 2.67 12.90
CA PRO A 14 18.45 3.38 12.27
C PRO A 14 17.99 4.31 11.14
N TYR A 15 16.98 3.89 10.37
CA TYR A 15 16.46 4.68 9.26
C TYR A 15 15.70 5.92 9.72
N TYR A 16 14.89 5.80 10.78
CA TYR A 16 14.19 6.95 11.35
C TYR A 16 15.16 7.95 12.00
N LEU A 17 16.12 7.45 12.80
CA LEU A 17 17.17 8.28 13.40
C LEU A 17 18.01 9.00 12.34
N ARG A 18 18.35 8.33 11.24
CA ARG A 18 19.07 8.94 10.11
C ARG A 18 18.24 10.09 9.52
N ALA A 19 17.00 9.81 9.13
CA ALA A 19 16.12 10.82 8.53
C ALA A 19 15.91 12.04 9.46
N LEU A 20 15.70 11.80 10.75
CA LEU A 20 15.51 12.86 11.75
C LEU A 20 16.77 13.70 11.93
N THR A 21 17.93 13.08 12.09
CA THR A 21 19.20 13.80 12.28
C THR A 21 19.65 14.55 11.02
N ASP A 22 19.40 14.00 9.83
CA ASP A 22 19.66 14.66 8.55
C ASP A 22 18.74 15.87 8.33
N MET A 23 17.46 15.77 8.72
CA MET A 23 16.53 16.91 8.75
C MET A 23 17.04 18.02 9.68
N ALA A 24 17.56 17.64 10.84
CA ALA A 24 18.01 18.58 11.87
C ALA A 24 19.26 19.41 11.47
N ASN A 25 19.95 19.02 10.40
CA ASN A 25 20.99 19.85 9.77
C ASN A 25 20.42 21.14 9.16
N ARG A 26 19.18 21.10 8.64
CA ARG A 26 18.54 22.22 7.94
C ARG A 26 17.48 22.95 8.78
N ARG A 27 17.00 22.31 9.85
CA ARG A 27 15.92 22.79 10.71
C ARG A 27 16.35 22.74 12.16
N ALA A 28 16.02 23.75 12.97
CA ALA A 28 16.38 23.69 14.38
C ALA A 28 15.55 22.60 15.08
N VAL A 29 16.25 21.60 15.61
CA VAL A 29 15.69 20.54 16.46
C VAL A 29 16.47 20.54 17.76
N VAL A 30 15.78 20.70 18.88
CA VAL A 30 16.40 20.88 20.20
C VAL A 30 15.77 19.89 21.18
N THR A 31 16.58 19.35 22.08
CA THR A 31 16.10 18.49 23.15
C THR A 31 15.37 19.29 24.24
N GLN A 32 14.12 18.93 24.54
CA GLN A 32 13.38 19.51 25.66
C GLN A 32 13.78 18.92 27.00
N ASP A 33 14.24 17.67 27.00
CA ASP A 33 14.82 16.97 28.14
C ASP A 33 16.04 16.16 27.72
N ALA A 34 16.86 15.73 28.69
CA ALA A 34 18.02 14.91 28.38
C ALA A 34 17.59 13.52 27.86
N ILE A 35 18.32 13.00 26.87
CA ILE A 35 18.07 11.68 26.27
C ILE A 35 18.99 10.67 26.95
N TYR A 36 18.42 9.53 27.36
CA TYR A 36 19.11 8.47 28.08
C TYR A 36 19.01 7.12 27.34
N THR A 37 20.00 6.26 27.53
CA THR A 37 19.89 4.85 27.23
C THR A 37 18.90 4.16 28.18
N ASP A 38 18.41 2.99 27.80
CA ASP A 38 17.59 2.13 28.66
C ASP A 38 18.29 1.79 30.00
N ASN A 39 19.62 1.64 29.98
CA ASN A 39 20.46 1.46 31.16
C ASN A 39 20.80 2.76 31.93
N GLY A 40 20.26 3.91 31.52
CA GLY A 40 20.36 5.19 32.22
C GLY A 40 21.61 6.02 31.96
N VAL A 41 22.37 5.71 30.92
CA VAL A 41 23.51 6.56 30.48
C VAL A 41 22.97 7.74 29.69
N LYS A 42 23.34 8.97 30.06
CA LYS A 42 22.95 10.19 29.33
C LYS A 42 23.70 10.26 27.99
N LEU A 43 22.95 10.34 26.89
CA LEU A 43 23.51 10.50 25.54
C LEU A 43 23.51 11.96 25.08
N VAL A 44 22.43 12.69 25.36
CA VAL A 44 22.27 14.07 24.91
C VAL A 44 21.73 14.90 26.07
N GLU A 45 22.28 16.09 26.28
CA GLU A 45 21.82 17.01 27.33
C GLU A 45 20.55 17.75 26.92
N LYS A 46 19.81 18.27 27.89
CA LYS A 46 18.68 19.18 27.64
C LYS A 46 19.15 20.47 26.98
N GLY A 47 18.39 20.98 26.01
CA GLY A 47 18.72 22.18 25.25
C GLY A 47 19.77 21.97 24.16
N ALA A 48 20.23 20.73 23.94
CA ALA A 48 21.19 20.41 22.90
C ALA A 48 20.53 20.41 21.52
N ARG A 49 21.24 20.93 20.52
CA ARG A 49 20.81 20.83 19.13
C ARG A 49 21.05 19.41 18.61
N ILE A 50 20.06 18.87 17.91
CA ILE A 50 20.20 17.62 17.14
C ILE A 50 20.74 17.92 15.75
N ASP A 51 21.65 17.08 15.26
CA ASP A 51 22.20 17.12 13.90
C ASP A 51 22.74 15.73 13.50
N SER A 52 23.21 15.57 12.26
CA SER A 52 23.70 14.27 11.76
C SER A 52 24.95 13.75 12.47
N ARG A 53 25.68 14.59 13.23
CA ARG A 53 26.89 14.17 13.96
C ARG A 53 26.53 13.35 15.21
N LEU A 54 25.30 13.50 15.70
CA LEU A 54 24.79 12.69 16.82
C LEU A 54 24.27 11.31 16.39
N TYR A 55 24.13 11.05 15.09
CA TYR A 55 23.57 9.79 14.59
C TYR A 55 24.31 8.57 15.14
N ASP A 56 25.64 8.50 14.99
CA ASP A 56 26.42 7.31 15.38
C ASP A 56 26.28 7.04 16.87
N ARG A 57 26.18 8.11 17.67
CA ARG A 57 25.95 8.00 19.12
C ARG A 57 24.56 7.47 19.42
N LEU A 58 23.52 7.93 18.73
CA LEU A 58 22.14 7.54 18.99
C LEU A 58 21.88 6.10 18.54
N VAL A 59 22.34 5.70 17.35
CA VAL A 59 22.03 4.39 16.76
C VAL A 59 22.71 3.23 17.49
N GLN A 60 23.85 3.48 18.16
CA GLN A 60 24.61 2.46 18.89
C GLN A 60 23.96 2.07 20.24
N HIS A 61 22.91 2.79 20.66
CA HIS A 61 22.31 2.62 21.97
C HIS A 61 20.80 2.47 21.86
N LYS A 62 20.24 1.57 22.68
CA LYS A 62 18.80 1.50 22.88
C LYS A 62 18.37 2.65 23.80
N LEU A 63 17.50 3.53 23.29
CA LEU A 63 16.98 4.65 24.07
C LEU A 63 15.96 4.16 25.11
N ARG A 64 15.87 4.89 26.24
CA ARG A 64 14.88 4.61 27.28
C ARG A 64 13.45 4.85 26.80
N GLU A 65 13.28 5.94 26.07
CA GLU A 65 12.03 6.36 25.45
C GLU A 65 12.31 6.78 24.00
N PRO A 66 11.31 6.71 23.11
CA PRO A 66 11.45 7.18 21.73
C PRO A 66 11.99 8.60 21.67
N ILE A 67 12.94 8.84 20.75
CA ILE A 67 13.67 10.11 20.69
C ILE A 67 12.72 11.31 20.53
N ASP A 68 11.64 11.13 19.76
CA ASP A 68 10.66 12.16 19.40
C ASP A 68 9.78 12.63 20.56
N ARG A 69 9.81 11.97 21.72
CA ARG A 69 9.24 12.48 22.98
C ARG A 69 10.08 13.56 23.64
N HIS A 70 11.33 13.69 23.22
CA HIS A 70 12.29 14.60 23.83
C HIS A 70 12.64 15.78 22.92
N LEU A 71 11.95 15.98 21.80
CA LEU A 71 12.35 16.96 20.80
C LEU A 71 11.29 18.05 20.60
N THR A 72 11.78 19.29 20.51
CA THR A 72 11.04 20.41 19.94
C THR A 72 11.62 20.72 18.57
N ILE A 73 10.76 20.89 17.57
CA ILE A 73 11.15 21.16 16.19
C ILE A 73 10.62 22.52 15.76
N GLU A 74 11.52 23.36 15.23
CA GLU A 74 11.15 24.62 14.60
C GLU A 74 10.25 24.38 13.38
N ASN A 75 9.11 25.08 13.32
CA ASN A 75 8.15 24.99 12.23
C ASN A 75 7.74 23.53 11.94
N ALA A 76 7.50 22.77 13.03
CA ALA A 76 6.92 21.44 12.97
C ALA A 76 5.59 21.47 12.20
N VAL A 77 5.23 20.35 11.57
CA VAL A 77 3.93 20.19 10.92
C VAL A 77 2.82 20.36 11.97
N ASP A 78 1.96 21.33 11.72
CA ASP A 78 0.76 21.63 12.49
C ASP A 78 -0.49 21.61 11.57
N VAL A 79 -1.66 21.90 12.14
CA VAL A 79 -2.92 21.93 11.40
C VAL A 79 -2.88 22.95 10.24
N PRO A 80 -2.47 24.22 10.44
CA PRO A 80 -2.31 25.17 9.34
C PRO A 80 -1.42 24.66 8.21
N ALA A 81 -0.27 24.04 8.53
CA ALA A 81 0.63 23.48 7.51
C ALA A 81 -0.01 22.34 6.72
N LEU A 82 -0.73 21.43 7.39
CA LEU A 82 -1.47 20.34 6.73
C LEU A 82 -2.59 20.87 5.83
N MET A 83 -3.32 21.89 6.29
CA MET A 83 -4.37 22.53 5.50
C MET A 83 -3.80 23.21 4.25
N ALA A 84 -2.71 23.96 4.39
CA ALA A 84 -2.04 24.61 3.27
C ALA A 84 -1.54 23.59 2.24
N ALA A 85 -0.86 22.53 2.69
CA ALA A 85 -0.38 21.46 1.82
C ALA A 85 -1.54 20.71 1.12
N GLY A 86 -2.66 20.48 1.82
CA GLY A 86 -3.85 19.87 1.23
C GLY A 86 -4.51 20.77 0.17
N GLN A 87 -4.52 22.09 0.37
CA GLN A 87 -5.02 23.06 -0.60
C GLN A 87 -4.13 23.14 -1.85
N GLU A 88 -2.81 23.13 -1.67
CA GLU A 88 -1.83 23.09 -2.77
C GLU A 88 -1.98 21.80 -3.59
N LEU A 89 -2.02 20.65 -2.90
CA LEU A 89 -2.29 19.34 -3.52
C LEU A 89 -3.58 19.34 -4.34
N ALA A 90 -4.64 19.96 -3.82
CA ALA A 90 -5.92 20.08 -4.52
C ALA A 90 -5.84 20.90 -5.82
N GLN A 91 -4.92 21.85 -5.92
CA GLN A 91 -4.73 22.67 -7.11
C GLN A 91 -3.86 21.96 -8.16
N GLU A 92 -2.95 21.10 -7.71
CA GLU A 92 -1.98 20.44 -8.58
C GLU A 92 -2.41 19.06 -9.09
N SER A 93 -3.32 18.38 -8.40
CA SER A 93 -3.68 16.99 -8.70
C SER A 93 -5.14 16.82 -9.09
N ALA A 94 -5.38 16.04 -10.16
CA ALA A 94 -6.71 15.79 -10.71
C ALA A 94 -7.63 15.05 -9.74
N LEU A 95 -7.10 14.12 -8.94
CA LEU A 95 -7.91 13.29 -8.03
C LEU A 95 -8.65 14.13 -6.98
N PRO A 96 -7.98 14.95 -6.15
CA PRO A 96 -8.67 15.88 -5.24
C PRO A 96 -9.75 16.74 -5.90
N GLN A 97 -9.51 17.24 -7.11
CA GLN A 97 -10.46 18.09 -7.85
C GLN A 97 -11.72 17.31 -8.23
N LEU A 98 -11.55 16.10 -8.75
CA LEU A 98 -12.63 15.19 -9.08
C LEU A 98 -13.46 14.78 -7.85
N LEU A 99 -12.80 14.54 -6.71
CA LEU A 99 -13.50 14.26 -5.45
C LEU A 99 -14.32 15.47 -4.97
N ALA A 100 -13.74 16.67 -5.05
CA ALA A 100 -14.41 17.91 -4.65
C ALA A 100 -15.63 18.21 -5.52
N GLN A 101 -15.51 18.05 -6.83
CA GLN A 101 -16.62 18.20 -7.78
C GLN A 101 -17.78 17.24 -7.48
N ALA A 102 -17.48 16.01 -7.04
CA ALA A 102 -18.48 15.02 -6.68
C ALA A 102 -19.15 15.23 -5.31
N LEU A 103 -18.68 16.22 -4.55
CA LEU A 103 -19.30 16.71 -3.32
C LEU A 103 -20.09 18.00 -3.61
N ASP A 104 -19.47 19.16 -3.42
CA ASP A 104 -20.08 20.49 -3.56
C ASP A 104 -19.20 21.48 -4.33
N GLY A 105 -18.15 20.99 -4.99
CA GLY A 105 -17.19 21.79 -5.75
C GLY A 105 -16.05 22.39 -4.93
N SER A 106 -16.02 22.19 -3.61
CA SER A 106 -14.92 22.66 -2.75
C SER A 106 -14.13 21.51 -2.11
N CYS A 107 -12.81 21.67 -2.02
CA CYS A 107 -11.95 20.76 -1.26
C CYS A 107 -12.07 20.97 0.27
N ASP A 108 -12.76 22.02 0.72
CA ASP A 108 -12.87 22.35 2.15
C ASP A 108 -13.43 21.19 2.96
N ARG A 109 -14.42 20.46 2.44
CA ARG A 109 -15.01 19.31 3.14
C ARG A 109 -14.08 18.12 3.25
N LEU A 110 -13.14 17.97 2.30
CA LEU A 110 -12.11 16.92 2.34
C LEU A 110 -11.05 17.24 3.39
N LEU A 111 -10.77 18.52 3.63
CA LEU A 111 -9.74 19.00 4.56
C LEU A 111 -10.29 19.37 5.95
N GLN A 112 -11.60 19.58 6.08
CA GLN A 112 -12.26 20.00 7.32
C GLN A 112 -11.83 19.15 8.53
N PRO A 113 -11.74 17.80 8.43
CA PRO A 113 -11.40 16.97 9.58
C PRO A 113 -10.01 17.24 10.18
N LEU A 114 -9.06 17.77 9.38
CA LEU A 114 -7.72 18.14 9.84
C LEU A 114 -7.75 19.09 11.04
N ARG A 115 -8.77 19.97 11.10
CA ARG A 115 -8.92 20.96 12.18
C ARG A 115 -9.14 20.34 13.56
N SER A 116 -9.48 19.05 13.62
CA SER A 116 -9.81 18.34 14.86
C SER A 116 -8.96 17.10 15.10
N ILE A 117 -7.97 16.82 14.23
CA ILE A 117 -7.03 15.72 14.46
C ILE A 117 -6.07 16.13 15.60
N PRO A 118 -5.93 15.33 16.66
CA PRO A 118 -4.91 15.58 17.66
C PRO A 118 -3.52 15.35 17.06
N LEU A 119 -2.60 16.30 17.24
CA LEU A 119 -1.22 16.25 16.77
C LEU A 119 -0.26 16.45 17.94
N PRO A 120 -0.08 15.43 18.82
CA PRO A 120 0.92 15.52 19.87
C PRO A 120 2.33 15.64 19.26
N GLU A 121 3.28 16.20 20.02
CA GLU A 121 4.64 16.51 19.53
C GLU A 121 5.33 15.33 18.81
N PRO A 122 5.26 14.07 19.28
CA PRO A 122 5.86 12.94 18.55
C PRO A 122 5.24 12.71 17.17
N ILE A 123 3.92 12.87 17.03
CA ILE A 123 3.24 12.72 15.73
C ILE A 123 3.59 13.90 14.80
N ALA A 124 3.57 15.13 15.32
CA ALA A 124 4.00 16.31 14.58
C ALA A 124 5.46 16.19 14.12
N CYS A 125 6.34 15.66 14.98
CA CYS A 125 7.73 15.35 14.66
C CYS A 125 7.83 14.39 13.47
N LYS A 126 7.13 13.26 13.52
CA LYS A 126 7.15 12.27 12.43
C LYS A 126 6.58 12.81 11.12
N LEU A 127 5.47 13.54 11.16
CA LEU A 127 4.93 14.22 9.98
C LEU A 127 5.93 15.24 9.42
N THR A 128 6.69 15.92 10.28
CA THR A 128 7.75 16.85 9.86
C THR A 128 8.90 16.11 9.19
N VAL A 129 9.40 15.01 9.79
CA VAL A 129 10.43 14.17 9.16
C VAL A 129 9.95 13.66 7.81
N MET A 130 8.70 13.19 7.72
CA MET A 130 8.08 12.74 6.48
C MET A 130 8.05 13.86 5.44
N ARG A 131 7.54 15.04 5.76
CA ARG A 131 7.51 16.20 4.85
C ARG A 131 8.90 16.57 4.31
N GLU A 132 9.92 16.58 5.16
CA GLU A 132 11.25 17.09 4.81
C GLU A 132 12.19 16.05 4.17
N GLN A 133 11.99 14.77 4.46
CA GLN A 133 12.87 13.68 4.01
C GLN A 133 12.20 12.73 3.03
N ARG A 134 10.87 12.72 3.00
CA ARG A 134 10.02 11.82 2.20
C ARG A 134 8.79 12.58 1.66
N PRO A 135 8.98 13.67 0.89
CA PRO A 135 7.87 14.52 0.46
C PRO A 135 6.78 13.77 -0.32
N ASP A 136 7.15 12.78 -1.13
CA ASP A 136 6.18 11.94 -1.85
C ASP A 136 5.29 11.12 -0.90
N LEU A 137 5.87 10.56 0.17
CA LEU A 137 5.12 9.84 1.22
C LEU A 137 4.17 10.77 1.99
N PHE A 138 4.61 12.01 2.24
CA PHE A 138 3.78 13.03 2.87
C PHE A 138 2.60 13.43 1.98
N ARG A 139 2.86 13.65 0.69
CA ARG A 139 1.84 13.96 -0.31
C ARG A 139 0.84 12.81 -0.46
N HIS A 140 1.35 11.58 -0.53
CA HIS A 140 0.54 10.36 -0.57
C HIS A 140 -0.40 10.26 0.63
N SER A 141 0.12 10.46 1.84
CA SER A 141 -0.68 10.43 3.07
C SER A 141 -1.81 11.47 3.07
N LEU A 142 -1.55 12.69 2.57
CA LEU A 142 -2.58 13.73 2.43
C LEU A 142 -3.60 13.38 1.35
N GLN A 143 -3.17 12.88 0.19
CA GLN A 143 -4.08 12.50 -0.89
C GLN A 143 -4.98 11.33 -0.49
N MET A 144 -4.40 10.31 0.14
CA MET A 144 -5.09 9.16 0.73
C MET A 144 -6.13 9.61 1.77
N MET A 145 -5.77 10.55 2.66
CA MET A 145 -6.72 11.16 3.58
C MET A 145 -7.92 11.80 2.87
N MET A 146 -7.70 12.57 1.81
CA MET A 146 -8.80 13.20 1.06
C MET A 146 -9.73 12.15 0.42
N VAL A 147 -9.18 11.07 -0.15
CA VAL A 147 -9.99 9.96 -0.69
C VAL A 147 -10.78 9.26 0.42
N ALA A 148 -10.15 8.98 1.56
CA ALA A 148 -10.79 8.30 2.68
C ALA A 148 -11.94 9.13 3.27
N VAL A 149 -11.74 10.45 3.42
CA VAL A 149 -12.79 11.38 3.86
C VAL A 149 -13.92 11.44 2.84
N PHE A 150 -13.61 11.52 1.54
CA PHE A 150 -14.64 11.45 0.49
C PHE A 150 -15.50 10.18 0.61
N LEU A 151 -14.87 9.01 0.70
CA LEU A 151 -15.57 7.73 0.82
C LEU A 151 -16.43 7.67 2.08
N ALA A 152 -15.93 8.17 3.21
CA ALA A 152 -16.67 8.26 4.46
C ALA A 152 -17.92 9.14 4.31
N LEU A 153 -17.78 10.35 3.74
CA LEU A 153 -18.89 11.28 3.52
C LEU A 153 -19.94 10.69 2.57
N LYS A 154 -19.53 10.05 1.46
CA LYS A 154 -20.46 9.40 0.53
C LYS A 154 -21.17 8.19 1.14
N SER A 155 -20.54 7.56 2.13
CA SER A 155 -21.13 6.48 2.93
C SER A 155 -22.05 6.98 4.06
N GLY A 156 -22.27 8.30 4.17
CA GLY A 156 -23.19 8.90 5.13
C GLY A 156 -22.59 9.23 6.50
N LEU A 157 -21.26 9.14 6.67
CA LEU A 157 -20.61 9.59 7.90
C LEU A 157 -20.70 11.12 8.02
N GLY A 158 -20.93 11.60 9.24
CA GLY A 158 -20.87 13.03 9.54
C GLY A 158 -19.43 13.53 9.61
N GLU A 159 -19.24 14.85 9.49
CA GLU A 159 -17.91 15.48 9.51
C GLU A 159 -17.10 15.15 10.79
N ARG A 160 -17.77 15.03 11.94
CA ARG A 160 -17.13 14.65 13.20
C ARG A 160 -16.57 13.23 13.17
N ASP A 161 -17.29 12.30 12.52
CA ASP A 161 -16.87 10.90 12.41
C ASP A 161 -15.72 10.75 11.41
N CYS A 162 -15.63 11.65 10.43
CA CYS A 162 -14.52 11.72 9.48
C CYS A 162 -13.18 12.08 10.14
N VAL A 163 -13.14 12.64 11.36
CA VAL A 163 -11.87 12.95 12.07
C VAL A 163 -11.04 11.69 12.30
N SER A 164 -11.68 10.59 12.71
CA SER A 164 -10.97 9.32 12.93
C SER A 164 -10.50 8.68 11.61
N VAL A 165 -11.32 8.79 10.55
CA VAL A 165 -10.96 8.31 9.21
C VAL A 165 -9.77 9.10 8.67
N ALA A 166 -9.80 10.43 8.81
CA ALA A 166 -8.74 11.32 8.37
C ALA A 166 -7.44 11.07 9.14
N ALA A 167 -7.49 10.89 10.48
CA ALA A 167 -6.32 10.55 11.27
C ALA A 167 -5.73 9.19 10.87
N ALA A 168 -6.57 8.17 10.66
CA ALA A 168 -6.12 6.85 10.22
C ALA A 168 -5.43 6.94 8.85
N ALA A 169 -6.06 7.63 7.91
CA ALA A 169 -5.55 7.79 6.56
C ALA A 169 -4.29 8.66 6.48
N LEU A 170 -4.18 9.75 7.25
CA LEU A 170 -3.00 10.60 7.28
C LEU A 170 -1.76 9.89 7.87
N LEU A 171 -1.97 8.90 8.72
CA LEU A 171 -0.90 8.25 9.49
C LEU A 171 -0.70 6.77 9.10
N HIS A 172 -1.40 6.28 8.07
CA HIS A 172 -1.40 4.86 7.71
C HIS A 172 0.00 4.31 7.40
N ASP A 173 0.83 5.14 6.76
CA ASP A 173 2.17 4.81 6.29
C ASP A 173 3.31 5.46 7.07
N ALA A 174 3.02 6.05 8.25
CA ALA A 174 4.06 6.63 9.09
C ALA A 174 5.17 5.61 9.48
N GLY A 175 4.83 4.32 9.51
CA GLY A 175 5.74 3.20 9.71
C GLY A 175 6.83 3.05 8.64
N VAL A 176 6.63 3.58 7.43
CA VAL A 176 7.62 3.56 6.35
C VAL A 176 8.87 4.38 6.71
N LEU A 177 8.75 5.38 7.59
CA LEU A 177 9.90 6.12 8.14
C LEU A 177 10.91 5.22 8.86
N HIS A 178 10.46 4.06 9.33
CA HIS A 178 11.29 3.12 10.07
C HIS A 178 11.90 2.02 9.19
N MET A 179 11.65 2.04 7.88
CA MET A 179 12.11 1.05 6.91
C MET A 179 13.32 1.53 6.11
N ASP A 180 14.03 0.57 5.50
CA ASP A 180 15.15 0.87 4.61
C ASP A 180 14.69 1.74 3.42
N PRO A 181 15.33 2.89 3.13
CA PRO A 181 14.99 3.70 1.98
C PRO A 181 15.01 2.94 0.65
N SER A 182 15.86 1.91 0.51
CA SER A 182 15.98 1.10 -0.71
C SER A 182 14.68 0.40 -1.12
N TRP A 183 13.71 0.23 -0.21
CA TRP A 183 12.38 -0.34 -0.53
C TRP A 183 11.55 0.56 -1.44
N MET A 184 11.83 1.87 -1.47
CA MET A 184 11.13 2.81 -2.33
C MET A 184 11.90 3.09 -3.63
N ASP A 185 13.06 2.46 -3.85
CA ASP A 185 13.79 2.59 -5.10
C ASP A 185 13.02 1.85 -6.22
N PRO A 186 12.51 2.56 -7.24
CA PRO A 186 11.79 1.92 -8.35
C PRO A 186 12.66 0.97 -9.17
N HIS A 187 13.99 1.09 -9.09
CA HIS A 187 14.94 0.17 -9.73
C HIS A 187 15.23 -1.06 -8.86
N HIS A 188 14.88 -1.04 -7.58
CA HIS A 188 15.04 -2.15 -6.65
C HIS A 188 13.70 -2.87 -6.44
N LYS A 189 13.24 -3.62 -7.47
CA LYS A 189 12.01 -4.43 -7.36
C LYS A 189 12.21 -5.57 -6.37
N VAL A 190 11.75 -5.39 -5.14
CA VAL A 190 11.76 -6.48 -4.18
C VAL A 190 10.57 -7.42 -4.42
N GLN A 191 10.88 -8.68 -4.72
CA GLN A 191 9.92 -9.74 -5.04
C GLN A 191 10.15 -10.98 -4.15
N GLY A 192 9.14 -11.83 -4.05
CA GLY A 192 9.22 -13.11 -3.34
C GLY A 192 9.53 -13.00 -1.85
N ALA A 193 10.43 -13.84 -1.35
CA ALA A 193 10.76 -13.94 0.08
C ALA A 193 11.34 -12.66 0.69
N GLN A 194 11.90 -11.76 -0.13
CA GLN A 194 12.48 -10.50 0.33
C GLN A 194 11.38 -9.51 0.75
N ARG A 195 10.17 -9.54 0.14
CA ARG A 195 9.06 -8.61 0.44
C ARG A 195 8.51 -8.66 1.86
N LYS A 196 8.95 -9.60 2.70
CA LYS A 196 8.48 -9.77 4.09
C LYS A 196 8.57 -8.46 4.90
N HIS A 197 9.56 -7.60 4.63
CA HIS A 197 9.72 -6.33 5.32
C HIS A 197 8.65 -5.28 4.98
N LEU A 198 8.01 -5.35 3.80
CA LEU A 198 6.93 -4.42 3.44
C LEU A 198 5.70 -4.60 4.33
N VAL A 199 5.51 -5.79 4.90
CA VAL A 199 4.38 -6.10 5.79
C VAL A 199 4.54 -5.46 7.17
N ALA A 200 5.73 -4.92 7.49
CA ALA A 200 6.00 -4.32 8.79
C ALA A 200 5.37 -2.93 8.95
N HIS A 201 5.28 -2.09 7.91
CA HIS A 201 4.84 -0.70 8.10
C HIS A 201 3.43 -0.53 8.67
N PRO A 202 2.39 -1.32 8.30
CA PRO A 202 1.07 -1.16 8.92
C PRO A 202 1.11 -1.50 10.41
N ILE A 203 1.97 -2.44 10.80
CA ILE A 203 2.19 -2.84 12.19
C ILE A 203 2.90 -1.71 12.94
N THR A 204 3.98 -1.16 12.37
CA THR A 204 4.71 -0.04 12.96
C THR A 204 3.79 1.16 13.15
N SER A 205 3.06 1.57 12.10
CA SER A 205 2.10 2.69 12.16
C SER A 205 1.03 2.46 13.24
N MET A 206 0.47 1.25 13.31
CA MET A 206 -0.52 0.89 14.33
C MET A 206 0.05 1.01 15.75
N LEU A 207 1.27 0.51 16.00
CA LEU A 207 1.92 0.60 17.30
C LEU A 207 2.26 2.04 17.68
N MET A 208 2.69 2.87 16.72
CA MET A 208 2.95 4.30 16.95
C MET A 208 1.68 5.04 17.38
N LEU A 209 0.53 4.72 16.77
CA LEU A 209 -0.75 5.32 17.14
C LEU A 209 -1.24 4.86 18.52
N GLN A 210 -1.02 3.59 18.86
CA GLN A 210 -1.32 3.07 20.20
C GLN A 210 -0.46 3.75 21.27
N ASP A 211 0.84 3.89 21.00
CA ASP A 211 1.79 4.53 21.90
C ASP A 211 1.50 6.03 22.11
N ALA A 212 1.03 6.73 21.07
CA ALA A 212 0.61 8.12 21.17
C ALA A 212 -0.57 8.34 22.14
N GLY A 213 -1.43 7.32 22.35
CA GLY A 213 -2.48 7.33 23.37
C GLY A 213 -3.64 8.34 23.16
N VAL A 214 -3.62 9.12 22.08
CA VAL A 214 -4.62 10.17 21.79
C VAL A 214 -5.68 9.74 20.76
N TYR A 215 -5.46 8.62 20.06
CA TYR A 215 -6.37 8.14 19.02
C TYR A 215 -7.23 6.97 19.51
N PRO A 216 -8.50 6.87 19.11
CA PRO A 216 -9.32 5.69 19.39
C PRO A 216 -8.69 4.41 18.82
N GLN A 217 -8.88 3.28 19.49
CA GLN A 217 -8.35 1.98 19.05
C GLN A 217 -8.75 1.63 17.60
N ALA A 218 -9.94 2.06 17.16
CA ALA A 218 -10.43 1.85 15.80
C ALA A 218 -9.52 2.48 14.73
N VAL A 219 -8.87 3.61 15.03
CA VAL A 219 -7.91 4.28 14.11
C VAL A 219 -6.69 3.38 13.90
N ALA A 220 -6.11 2.88 14.99
CA ALA A 220 -4.95 1.99 14.93
C ALA A 220 -5.28 0.66 14.22
N ILE A 221 -6.49 0.11 14.43
CA ILE A 221 -6.97 -1.09 13.72
C ILE A 221 -7.12 -0.81 12.22
N ALA A 222 -7.72 0.30 11.83
CA ALA A 222 -7.89 0.65 10.42
C ALA A 222 -6.54 0.83 9.71
N VAL A 223 -5.57 1.44 10.40
CA VAL A 223 -4.19 1.54 9.93
C VAL A 223 -3.53 0.18 9.79
N LEU A 224 -3.79 -0.78 10.66
CA LEU A 224 -3.29 -2.15 10.45
C LEU A 224 -3.93 -2.82 9.23
N GLU A 225 -5.15 -2.42 8.85
CA GLU A 225 -6.00 -3.09 7.86
C GLU A 225 -5.94 -2.49 6.44
N HIS A 226 -5.25 -1.37 6.22
CA HIS A 226 -5.32 -0.65 4.94
C HIS A 226 -4.76 -1.44 3.73
N HIS A 227 -4.00 -2.51 3.96
CA HIS A 227 -3.56 -3.45 2.93
C HIS A 227 -4.30 -4.80 2.95
N GLU A 228 -5.33 -4.94 3.79
CA GLU A 228 -6.24 -6.08 3.73
C GLU A 228 -7.07 -6.03 2.44
N ARG A 229 -7.63 -7.18 2.07
CA ARG A 229 -8.47 -7.35 0.88
C ARG A 229 -9.66 -8.21 1.23
N MET A 230 -10.83 -7.91 0.66
CA MET A 230 -12.10 -8.55 1.01
C MET A 230 -12.10 -10.09 0.78
N ASP A 231 -11.22 -10.58 -0.09
CA ASP A 231 -11.04 -11.99 -0.40
C ASP A 231 -9.95 -12.68 0.45
N GLY A 232 -9.40 -12.01 1.45
CA GLY A 232 -8.34 -12.52 2.34
C GLY A 232 -6.95 -12.63 1.70
N SER A 233 -6.72 -12.04 0.52
CA SER A 233 -5.39 -12.02 -0.12
C SER A 233 -4.44 -10.97 0.48
N GLY A 234 -4.99 -10.03 1.25
CA GLY A 234 -4.28 -8.90 1.82
C GLY A 234 -3.35 -9.26 2.99
N TYR A 235 -2.81 -8.24 3.64
CA TYR A 235 -1.86 -8.33 4.74
C TYR A 235 -2.06 -7.17 5.72
N PRO A 236 -1.53 -7.25 6.96
CA PRO A 236 -0.66 -8.26 7.53
C PRO A 236 -1.37 -9.51 8.09
N ARG A 237 -2.67 -9.45 8.35
CA ARG A 237 -3.42 -10.53 9.00
C ARG A 237 -4.15 -11.44 8.01
N SER A 238 -4.31 -11.01 6.75
CA SER A 238 -5.02 -11.76 5.70
C SER A 238 -6.46 -12.09 6.11
N LEU A 239 -7.17 -11.07 6.60
CA LEU A 239 -8.52 -11.21 7.15
C LEU A 239 -9.54 -11.57 6.06
N PRO A 240 -10.51 -12.46 6.36
CA PRO A 240 -11.74 -12.53 5.57
C PRO A 240 -12.41 -11.15 5.54
N GLY A 241 -13.00 -10.76 4.40
CA GLY A 241 -13.56 -9.42 4.23
C GLY A 241 -14.59 -9.00 5.29
N ALA A 242 -15.35 -9.97 5.83
CA ALA A 242 -16.30 -9.73 6.92
C ALA A 242 -15.63 -9.25 8.22
N ASP A 243 -14.37 -9.64 8.46
CA ASP A 243 -13.62 -9.35 9.68
C ASP A 243 -12.80 -8.05 9.56
N ILE A 244 -12.67 -7.48 8.36
CA ILE A 244 -12.08 -6.14 8.15
C ILE A 244 -13.05 -5.09 8.67
N SER A 245 -12.55 -4.19 9.52
CA SER A 245 -13.36 -3.12 10.12
C SER A 245 -13.94 -2.18 9.05
N PRO A 246 -15.08 -1.50 9.30
CA PRO A 246 -15.64 -0.54 8.36
C PRO A 246 -14.66 0.56 7.93
N MET A 247 -13.84 1.05 8.88
CA MET A 247 -12.81 2.06 8.59
C MET A 247 -11.64 1.46 7.80
N GLY A 248 -11.20 0.23 8.12
CA GLY A 248 -10.21 -0.50 7.32
C GLY A 248 -10.66 -0.72 5.88
N ARG A 249 -11.96 -1.00 5.66
CA ARG A 249 -12.56 -1.10 4.32
C ARG A 249 -12.54 0.22 3.54
N ILE A 250 -12.69 1.36 4.23
CA ILE A 250 -12.52 2.69 3.62
C ILE A 250 -11.05 2.89 3.24
N LEU A 251 -10.14 2.68 4.18
CA LEU A 251 -8.71 2.91 3.96
C LEU A 251 -8.16 2.02 2.83
N LEU A 252 -8.54 0.74 2.78
CA LEU A 252 -8.02 -0.17 1.75
C LEU A 252 -8.43 0.19 0.32
N LEU A 253 -9.60 0.82 0.15
CA LEU A 253 -10.02 1.33 -1.16
C LEU A 253 -9.36 2.69 -1.43
N ALA A 254 -9.32 3.58 -0.43
CA ALA A 254 -8.66 4.87 -0.55
C ALA A 254 -7.20 4.72 -1.00
N GLU A 255 -6.48 3.77 -0.41
CA GLU A 255 -5.12 3.42 -0.75
C GLU A 255 -4.94 3.11 -2.25
N VAL A 256 -5.81 2.25 -2.78
CA VAL A 256 -5.71 1.83 -4.19
C VAL A 256 -6.10 2.95 -5.15
N VAL A 257 -7.12 3.75 -4.80
CA VAL A 257 -7.49 4.92 -5.61
C VAL A 257 -6.34 5.91 -5.68
N THR A 258 -5.75 6.25 -4.53
CA THR A 258 -4.62 7.18 -4.43
C THR A 258 -3.40 6.68 -5.20
N ALA A 259 -2.97 5.43 -4.95
CA ALA A 259 -1.80 4.85 -5.58
C ALA A 259 -1.93 4.78 -7.12
N PHE A 260 -3.14 4.57 -7.65
CA PHE A 260 -3.35 4.58 -9.10
C PHE A 260 -3.15 5.96 -9.73
N TYR A 261 -3.65 7.02 -9.08
CA TYR A 261 -3.48 8.39 -9.58
C TYR A 261 -2.05 8.93 -9.40
N GLU A 262 -1.27 8.36 -8.49
CA GLU A 262 0.15 8.71 -8.32
C GLU A 262 1.05 7.95 -9.29
N LYS A 263 0.76 6.66 -9.51
CA LYS A 263 1.58 5.81 -10.35
C LYS A 263 1.38 6.07 -11.84
N TYR A 264 0.19 6.45 -12.26
CA TYR A 264 -0.16 6.61 -13.67
C TYR A 264 -0.50 8.08 -13.96
N THR A 265 0.32 8.72 -14.78
CA THR A 265 0.08 10.09 -15.26
C THR A 265 -0.98 10.12 -16.37
N ASP A 266 -1.05 9.05 -17.17
CA ASP A 266 -2.00 8.91 -18.27
C ASP A 266 -3.03 7.82 -17.98
N MET A 267 -4.29 8.15 -18.27
CA MET A 267 -5.44 7.22 -18.19
C MET A 267 -5.62 6.59 -16.79
N SER A 268 -5.26 7.30 -15.73
CA SER A 268 -5.36 6.81 -14.35
C SER A 268 -6.79 6.39 -14.00
N ALA A 269 -7.79 7.18 -14.42
CA ALA A 269 -9.21 6.89 -14.22
C ALA A 269 -9.65 5.59 -14.89
N GLN A 270 -9.31 5.40 -16.17
CA GLN A 270 -9.66 4.21 -16.94
C GLN A 270 -8.97 2.96 -16.38
N ARG A 271 -7.67 3.08 -16.05
CA ARG A 271 -6.88 2.00 -15.43
C ARG A 271 -7.47 1.59 -14.08
N LEU A 272 -7.83 2.56 -13.24
CA LEU A 272 -8.47 2.31 -11.95
C LEU A 272 -9.85 1.66 -12.13
N SER A 273 -10.67 2.16 -13.06
CA SER A 273 -11.99 1.62 -13.38
C SER A 273 -11.91 0.15 -13.79
N LEU A 274 -11.00 -0.18 -14.72
CA LEU A 274 -10.77 -1.56 -15.13
C LEU A 274 -10.29 -2.42 -13.96
N MET A 275 -9.29 -1.96 -13.20
CA MET A 275 -8.76 -2.72 -12.08
C MET A 275 -9.84 -3.00 -11.04
N LEU A 276 -10.69 -2.03 -10.70
CA LEU A 276 -11.80 -2.23 -9.75
C LEU A 276 -12.85 -3.24 -10.26
N ARG A 277 -13.16 -3.24 -11.56
CA ARG A 277 -14.10 -4.19 -12.17
C ARG A 277 -13.54 -5.62 -12.20
N LEU A 278 -12.29 -5.78 -12.63
CA LEU A 278 -11.62 -7.08 -12.67
C LEU A 278 -11.40 -7.67 -11.27
N ASN A 279 -11.28 -6.81 -10.26
CA ASN A 279 -11.02 -7.20 -8.87
C ASN A 279 -12.21 -6.95 -7.94
N HIS A 280 -13.44 -7.04 -8.43
CA HIS A 280 -14.66 -6.73 -7.66
C HIS A 280 -14.78 -7.51 -6.34
N ARG A 281 -14.12 -8.67 -6.21
CA ARG A 281 -14.07 -9.48 -4.97
C ARG A 281 -13.08 -8.98 -3.93
N LYS A 282 -12.09 -8.16 -4.31
CA LYS A 282 -11.05 -7.65 -3.41
C LYS A 282 -11.45 -6.38 -2.69
N PHE A 283 -12.43 -5.66 -3.23
CA PHE A 283 -12.82 -4.33 -2.76
C PHE A 283 -14.28 -4.30 -2.28
N PRO A 284 -14.63 -3.43 -1.31
CA PRO A 284 -16.00 -3.31 -0.83
C PRO A 284 -16.92 -2.71 -1.91
N ALA A 285 -17.85 -3.50 -2.45
CA ALA A 285 -18.71 -3.10 -3.57
C ALA A 285 -19.48 -1.79 -3.32
N ALA A 286 -19.97 -1.57 -2.09
CA ALA A 286 -20.67 -0.34 -1.71
C ALA A 286 -19.78 0.90 -1.82
N LEU A 287 -18.49 0.80 -1.46
CA LEU A 287 -17.55 1.91 -1.58
C LEU A 287 -17.10 2.11 -3.02
N VAL A 288 -16.87 1.02 -3.77
CA VAL A 288 -16.55 1.08 -5.21
C VAL A 288 -17.64 1.79 -6.01
N ALA A 289 -18.92 1.62 -5.63
CA ALA A 289 -20.04 2.32 -6.24
C ALA A 289 -19.98 3.85 -6.09
N HIS A 290 -19.24 4.39 -5.11
CA HIS A 290 -19.01 5.83 -4.98
C HIS A 290 -17.86 6.34 -5.85
N VAL A 291 -16.94 5.46 -6.26
CA VAL A 291 -15.74 5.81 -7.05
C VAL A 291 -16.00 5.65 -8.54
N LEU A 292 -16.59 4.54 -8.98
CA LEU A 292 -16.78 4.24 -10.41
C LEU A 292 -17.45 5.36 -11.23
N PRO A 293 -18.50 6.07 -10.73
CA PRO A 293 -19.10 7.17 -11.47
C PRO A 293 -18.13 8.34 -11.72
N LEU A 294 -17.12 8.50 -10.88
CA LEU A 294 -16.12 9.56 -11.02
C LEU A 294 -15.11 9.26 -12.12
N LEU A 295 -14.91 7.97 -12.42
CA LEU A 295 -13.92 7.50 -13.38
C LEU A 295 -14.47 7.42 -14.81
N GLN A 296 -15.72 7.86 -15.02
CA GLN A 296 -16.34 7.94 -16.33
C GLN A 296 -15.92 9.24 -17.01
N GLU A 297 -14.84 9.19 -17.79
CA GLU A 297 -14.50 10.26 -18.73
C GLU A 297 -15.23 10.03 -20.07
N ASP A 298 -15.70 11.11 -20.70
CA ASP A 298 -16.23 11.07 -22.07
C ASP A 298 -15.18 10.52 -23.05
N GLU A 299 -15.66 9.72 -24.00
CA GLU A 299 -14.97 8.80 -24.95
C GLU A 299 -13.78 9.33 -25.77
N THR A 300 -13.26 10.52 -25.53
CA THR A 300 -12.23 11.09 -26.39
C THR A 300 -10.81 10.69 -25.98
N ARG A 301 -10.29 9.60 -26.58
CA ARG A 301 -9.01 9.57 -27.34
C ARG A 301 -8.54 8.14 -27.64
N GLU A 302 -8.96 7.62 -28.81
CA GLU A 302 -8.35 6.44 -29.45
C GLU A 302 -6.83 6.60 -29.64
N SER A 303 -6.34 7.83 -29.84
CA SER A 303 -4.92 8.12 -30.10
C SER A 303 -3.99 7.87 -28.90
N ALA A 304 -4.48 7.83 -27.66
CA ALA A 304 -3.67 7.57 -26.48
C ALA A 304 -3.52 6.07 -26.17
N LEU A 305 -4.38 5.23 -26.76
CA LEU A 305 -4.45 3.79 -26.51
C LEU A 305 -3.47 3.00 -27.39
N VAL A 306 -3.11 3.51 -28.58
CA VAL A 306 -2.29 2.80 -29.58
C VAL A 306 -0.94 2.29 -29.05
N PRO A 307 -0.16 3.05 -28.23
CA PRO A 307 1.11 2.54 -27.70
C PRO A 307 0.95 1.42 -26.66
N LEU A 308 -0.22 1.30 -26.03
CA LEU A 308 -0.48 0.33 -24.96
C LEU A 308 -0.70 -1.08 -25.50
N GLY A 309 -1.28 -1.21 -26.70
CA GLY A 309 -1.53 -2.50 -27.33
C GLY A 309 -0.27 -3.29 -27.69
N ALA A 310 0.90 -2.64 -27.78
CA ALA A 310 2.16 -3.29 -28.13
C ALA A 310 2.60 -4.36 -27.11
N ASP A 311 2.22 -4.19 -25.83
CA ASP A 311 2.56 -5.15 -24.77
C ASP A 311 1.61 -6.36 -24.73
N ALA A 312 0.46 -6.31 -25.42
CA ALA A 312 -0.57 -7.36 -25.34
C ALA A 312 -0.02 -8.77 -25.63
N PRO A 313 0.76 -9.00 -26.72
CA PRO A 313 1.30 -10.33 -27.01
C PRO A 313 2.21 -10.85 -25.90
N ALA A 314 3.12 -10.01 -25.39
CA ALA A 314 4.05 -10.40 -24.33
C ALA A 314 3.32 -10.75 -23.01
N HIS A 315 2.26 -10.00 -22.68
CA HIS A 315 1.44 -10.30 -21.50
C HIS A 315 0.69 -11.63 -21.65
N ILE A 316 0.11 -11.87 -22.83
CA ILE A 316 -0.58 -13.12 -23.16
C ILE A 316 0.37 -14.31 -23.02
N ASP A 317 1.54 -14.25 -23.65
CA ASP A 317 2.52 -15.34 -23.64
C ASP A 317 2.97 -15.66 -22.20
N THR A 318 3.21 -14.62 -21.41
CA THR A 318 3.63 -14.79 -20.01
C THR A 318 2.53 -15.44 -19.16
N LEU A 319 1.27 -15.02 -19.32
CA LEU A 319 0.13 -15.61 -18.61
C LEU A 319 -0.09 -17.07 -19.05
N ALA A 320 -0.07 -17.33 -20.36
CA ALA A 320 -0.23 -18.67 -20.91
C ALA A 320 0.84 -19.64 -20.39
N ASP A 321 2.12 -19.23 -20.37
CA ASP A 321 3.22 -20.05 -19.82
C ASP A 321 2.99 -20.33 -18.33
N ALA A 322 2.60 -19.32 -17.54
CA ALA A 322 2.37 -19.46 -16.11
C ALA A 322 1.21 -20.42 -15.78
N PHE A 323 0.10 -20.36 -16.53
CA PHE A 323 -1.04 -21.27 -16.34
C PHE A 323 -0.73 -22.68 -16.85
N ALA A 324 -0.08 -22.82 -18.01
CA ALA A 324 0.31 -24.12 -18.56
C ALA A 324 1.27 -24.86 -17.63
N GLN A 325 2.28 -24.14 -17.08
CA GLN A 325 3.19 -24.69 -16.10
C GLN A 325 2.45 -25.15 -14.83
N TRP A 326 1.51 -24.35 -14.33
CA TRP A 326 0.73 -24.72 -13.16
C TRP A 326 -0.05 -26.02 -13.37
N GLU A 327 -0.74 -26.15 -14.51
CA GLU A 327 -1.49 -27.36 -14.83
C GLU A 327 -0.59 -28.59 -15.00
N GLN A 328 0.61 -28.43 -15.57
CA GLN A 328 1.60 -29.51 -15.64
C GLN A 328 2.03 -30.00 -14.25
N LEU A 329 2.36 -29.07 -13.35
CA LEU A 329 2.74 -29.40 -11.96
C LEU A 329 1.58 -30.03 -11.20
N LYS A 330 0.36 -29.53 -11.42
CA LYS A 330 -0.88 -30.06 -10.83
C LYS A 330 -1.21 -31.47 -11.31
N ALA A 331 -0.93 -31.80 -12.57
CA ALA A 331 -1.14 -33.14 -13.11
C ALA A 331 -0.15 -34.15 -12.54
N ALA A 332 1.07 -33.72 -12.20
CA ALA A 332 2.12 -34.57 -11.63
C ALA A 332 1.91 -34.93 -10.14
N LEU A 333 1.06 -34.20 -9.42
CA LEU A 333 0.84 -34.39 -7.98
C LEU A 333 -0.38 -35.28 -7.66
N PRO A 334 -0.28 -36.19 -6.66
CA PRO A 334 -1.43 -36.96 -6.17
C PRO A 334 -2.57 -36.06 -5.66
N LEU A 335 -3.83 -36.51 -5.80
CA LEU A 335 -4.99 -35.73 -5.35
C LEU A 335 -4.94 -35.36 -3.86
N ALA A 336 -4.51 -36.29 -3.01
CA ALA A 336 -4.41 -36.06 -1.56
C ALA A 336 -3.44 -34.92 -1.21
N VAL A 337 -2.33 -34.80 -1.95
CA VAL A 337 -1.32 -33.74 -1.76
C VAL A 337 -1.87 -32.38 -2.23
N ARG A 338 -2.67 -32.38 -3.29
CA ARG A 338 -3.27 -31.15 -3.85
C ARG A 338 -4.36 -30.55 -2.96
N GLN A 339 -5.03 -31.40 -2.18
CA GLN A 339 -6.20 -31.01 -1.37
C GLN A 339 -5.91 -30.88 0.12
N GLU A 340 -4.63 -30.85 0.52
CA GLU A 340 -4.26 -30.65 1.92
C GLU A 340 -4.86 -29.34 2.46
N PRO A 341 -5.75 -29.39 3.47
CA PRO A 341 -6.42 -28.21 3.98
C PRO A 341 -5.42 -27.21 4.54
N GLY A 342 -5.46 -25.98 4.02
CA GLY A 342 -4.51 -24.94 4.43
C GLY A 342 -3.08 -25.15 3.92
N GLY A 343 -2.85 -26.09 3.00
CA GLY A 343 -1.56 -26.27 2.34
C GLY A 343 -1.27 -25.21 1.26
N VAL A 344 0.02 -25.01 0.96
CA VAL A 344 0.47 -24.00 -0.02
C VAL A 344 -0.07 -24.26 -1.42
N PHE A 345 -0.18 -25.53 -1.81
CA PHE A 345 -0.68 -25.91 -3.13
C PHE A 345 -2.17 -25.55 -3.28
N ALA A 346 -3.01 -25.95 -2.32
CA ALA A 346 -4.43 -25.63 -2.33
C ALA A 346 -4.68 -24.11 -2.34
N PHE A 347 -3.85 -23.34 -1.61
CA PHE A 347 -3.90 -21.88 -1.64
C PHE A 347 -3.56 -21.30 -3.01
N ALA A 348 -2.44 -21.71 -3.62
CA ALA A 348 -2.02 -21.24 -4.93
C ALA A 348 -3.03 -21.64 -6.02
N ASP A 349 -3.51 -22.89 -6.00
CA ASP A 349 -4.51 -23.40 -6.95
C ASP A 349 -5.80 -22.60 -6.91
N ALA A 350 -6.34 -22.34 -5.71
CA ALA A 350 -7.57 -21.57 -5.56
C ALA A 350 -7.43 -20.12 -6.09
N ARG A 351 -6.24 -19.52 -5.92
CA ARG A 351 -5.96 -18.16 -6.40
C ARG A 351 -5.77 -18.10 -7.91
N LEU A 352 -5.10 -19.09 -8.49
CA LEU A 352 -4.94 -19.19 -9.93
C LEU A 352 -6.27 -19.48 -10.62
N GLN A 353 -7.11 -20.34 -10.06
CA GLN A 353 -8.48 -20.56 -10.55
C GLN A 353 -9.32 -19.27 -10.48
N ALA A 354 -9.20 -18.49 -9.39
CA ALA A 354 -9.89 -17.22 -9.28
C ALA A 354 -9.41 -16.21 -10.34
N LEU A 355 -8.11 -16.14 -10.60
CA LEU A 355 -7.53 -15.29 -11.64
C LEU A 355 -7.98 -15.73 -13.04
N GLN A 356 -7.94 -17.04 -13.32
CA GLN A 356 -8.41 -17.60 -14.59
C GLN A 356 -9.89 -17.27 -14.81
N LYS A 357 -10.73 -17.41 -13.77
CA LYS A 357 -12.15 -17.05 -13.86
C LYS A 357 -12.35 -15.57 -14.15
N ALA A 358 -11.63 -14.68 -13.47
CA ALA A 358 -11.71 -13.23 -13.72
C ALA A 358 -11.29 -12.87 -15.15
N LEU A 359 -10.26 -13.54 -15.66
CA LEU A 359 -9.80 -13.41 -17.05
C LEU A 359 -10.85 -13.86 -18.07
N ILE A 360 -11.54 -14.98 -17.80
CA ILE A 360 -12.64 -15.46 -18.64
C ILE A 360 -13.82 -14.48 -18.63
N GLU A 361 -14.20 -13.97 -17.46
CA GLU A 361 -15.26 -12.95 -17.33
C GLU A 361 -14.92 -11.65 -18.05
N ALA A 362 -13.62 -11.36 -18.21
CA ALA A 362 -13.10 -10.23 -18.99
C ALA A 362 -12.91 -10.54 -20.49
N GLY A 363 -13.31 -11.72 -20.97
CA GLY A 363 -13.17 -12.11 -22.37
C GLY A 363 -11.74 -12.50 -22.79
N SER A 364 -10.85 -12.77 -21.85
CA SER A 364 -9.42 -12.97 -22.09
C SER A 364 -8.95 -14.34 -21.56
N HIS A 365 -9.35 -15.43 -22.22
CA HIS A 365 -9.04 -16.79 -21.75
C HIS A 365 -7.56 -17.18 -22.00
N PRO A 366 -6.74 -17.52 -20.98
CA PRO A 366 -5.29 -17.78 -21.14
C PRO A 366 -4.91 -18.82 -22.20
N GLY A 367 -5.74 -19.85 -22.39
CA GLY A 367 -5.52 -20.91 -23.38
C GLY A 367 -6.13 -20.66 -24.78
N GLN A 368 -6.80 -19.52 -25.01
CA GLN A 368 -7.47 -19.17 -26.29
C GLN A 368 -7.11 -17.75 -26.77
N GLN A 369 -6.14 -17.10 -26.12
CA GLN A 369 -5.74 -15.72 -26.41
C GLN A 369 -4.96 -15.56 -27.74
N GLY A 370 -4.36 -16.64 -28.26
CA GLY A 370 -3.74 -16.62 -29.61
C GLY A 370 -4.77 -16.31 -30.69
N ASP A 371 -5.95 -16.93 -30.62
CA ASP A 371 -7.06 -16.65 -31.52
C ASP A 371 -7.55 -15.20 -31.34
N LEU A 372 -7.58 -14.70 -30.11
CA LEU A 372 -7.98 -13.32 -29.79
C LEU A 372 -7.10 -12.27 -30.51
N LEU A 373 -5.78 -12.49 -30.56
CA LEU A 373 -4.85 -11.56 -31.23
C LEU A 373 -5.07 -11.52 -32.74
N GLU A 374 -5.44 -12.64 -33.36
CA GLU A 374 -5.78 -12.67 -34.79
C GLU A 374 -7.05 -11.88 -35.10
N HIS A 375 -8.07 -11.97 -34.23
CA HIS A 375 -9.33 -11.23 -34.39
C HIS A 375 -9.19 -9.72 -34.13
N LEU A 376 -8.17 -9.31 -33.36
CA LEU A 376 -7.90 -7.91 -33.03
C LEU A 376 -6.89 -7.24 -33.98
N GLN A 377 -6.52 -7.88 -35.08
CA GLN A 377 -5.65 -7.27 -36.09
C GLN A 377 -6.27 -6.01 -36.68
N GLY A 378 -5.61 -4.87 -36.46
CA GLY A 378 -6.10 -3.55 -36.89
C GLY A 378 -7.03 -2.86 -35.90
N ASP A 379 -7.40 -3.51 -34.79
CA ASP A 379 -8.16 -2.90 -33.68
C ASP A 379 -7.20 -2.45 -32.56
N ALA A 380 -6.72 -1.21 -32.67
CA ALA A 380 -5.81 -0.63 -31.69
C ALA A 380 -6.45 -0.45 -30.31
N VAL A 381 -7.78 -0.27 -30.24
CA VAL A 381 -8.52 -0.09 -28.99
C VAL A 381 -8.63 -1.43 -28.27
N GLY A 382 -9.09 -2.47 -28.97
CA GLY A 382 -9.17 -3.82 -28.41
C GLY A 382 -7.81 -4.36 -27.97
N LEU A 383 -6.73 -4.11 -28.72
CA LEU A 383 -5.37 -4.48 -28.30
C LEU A 383 -4.93 -3.76 -27.03
N ALA A 384 -5.26 -2.47 -26.87
CA ALA A 384 -4.94 -1.71 -25.67
C ALA A 384 -5.71 -2.22 -24.45
N GLU A 385 -6.99 -2.58 -24.61
CA GLU A 385 -7.79 -3.19 -23.55
C GLU A 385 -7.21 -4.54 -23.10
N VAL A 386 -6.84 -5.39 -24.06
CA VAL A 386 -6.18 -6.67 -23.79
C VAL A 386 -4.85 -6.46 -23.07
N ALA A 387 -4.05 -5.48 -23.49
CA ALA A 387 -2.79 -5.16 -22.81
C ALA A 387 -3.02 -4.70 -21.36
N LEU A 388 -4.06 -3.92 -21.09
CA LEU A 388 -4.42 -3.47 -19.75
C LEU A 388 -4.89 -4.63 -18.87
N VAL A 389 -5.76 -5.50 -19.39
CA VAL A 389 -6.20 -6.73 -18.70
C VAL A 389 -5.01 -7.63 -18.41
N GLY A 390 -4.13 -7.84 -19.39
CA GLY A 390 -2.92 -8.64 -19.25
C GLY A 390 -1.97 -8.09 -18.18
N ARG A 391 -1.74 -6.77 -18.17
CA ARG A 391 -0.90 -6.10 -17.17
C ARG A 391 -1.45 -6.27 -15.76
N GLU A 392 -2.75 -6.11 -15.58
CA GLU A 392 -3.40 -6.36 -14.28
C GLU A 392 -3.28 -7.83 -13.88
N ALA A 393 -3.51 -8.76 -14.81
CA ALA A 393 -3.38 -10.19 -14.53
C ALA A 393 -1.94 -10.61 -14.18
N LEU A 394 -0.92 -10.01 -14.79
CA LEU A 394 0.47 -10.20 -14.40
C LEU A 394 0.77 -9.65 -13.00
N TRP A 395 0.21 -8.48 -12.66
CA TRP A 395 0.31 -7.94 -11.30
C TRP A 395 -0.36 -8.87 -10.27
N GLN A 396 -1.51 -9.46 -10.63
CA GLN A 396 -2.20 -10.47 -9.83
C GLN A 396 -1.36 -11.73 -9.66
N LEU A 397 -0.74 -12.22 -10.74
CA LEU A 397 0.17 -13.36 -10.72
C LEU A 397 1.32 -13.12 -9.74
N GLY A 398 1.99 -11.97 -9.84
CA GLY A 398 3.03 -11.57 -8.89
C GLY A 398 2.50 -11.47 -7.45
N SER A 399 1.27 -10.99 -7.27
CA SER A 399 0.63 -10.95 -5.95
C SER A 399 0.37 -12.35 -5.36
N ILE A 400 0.03 -13.34 -6.20
CA ILE A 400 -0.11 -14.75 -5.78
C ILE A 400 1.24 -15.29 -5.32
N VAL A 401 2.29 -15.12 -6.12
CA VAL A 401 3.66 -15.53 -5.79
C VAL A 401 4.10 -14.91 -4.45
N ASN A 402 3.92 -13.61 -4.30
CA ASN A 402 4.28 -12.90 -3.08
C ASN A 402 3.46 -13.38 -1.87
N ALA A 403 2.19 -13.73 -2.06
CA ALA A 403 1.36 -14.30 -0.99
C ALA A 403 1.82 -15.71 -0.57
N CYS A 404 2.28 -16.54 -1.51
CA CYS A 404 2.88 -17.84 -1.22
C CYS A 404 4.13 -17.69 -0.34
N TYR A 405 5.10 -16.86 -0.73
CA TYR A 405 6.31 -16.64 0.08
C TYR A 405 6.04 -15.94 1.42
N ARG A 406 4.99 -15.13 1.50
CA ARG A 406 4.58 -14.48 2.76
C ARG A 406 4.00 -15.50 3.74
N ARG A 407 3.08 -16.35 3.28
CA ARG A 407 2.38 -17.33 4.12
C ARG A 407 3.21 -18.59 4.41
N TRP A 408 4.13 -18.94 3.50
CA TRP A 408 5.10 -20.02 3.67
C TRP A 408 6.52 -19.48 3.56
N PRO A 409 7.07 -18.88 4.63
CA PRO A 409 8.39 -18.24 4.61
C PRO A 409 9.55 -19.16 4.22
N ARG A 410 9.39 -20.48 4.41
CA ARG A 410 10.36 -21.55 4.10
C ARG A 410 10.04 -22.27 2.78
N LEU A 411 9.16 -21.74 1.94
CA LEU A 411 8.79 -22.36 0.66
C LEU A 411 10.00 -22.70 -0.22
N SER A 412 11.06 -21.89 -0.15
CA SER A 412 12.33 -22.14 -0.87
C SER A 412 13.09 -23.38 -0.39
N GLU A 413 12.80 -23.92 0.79
CA GLU A 413 13.41 -25.15 1.31
C GLU A 413 12.79 -26.41 0.67
N ARG A 414 11.64 -26.29 -0.01
CA ARG A 414 10.98 -27.37 -0.76
C ARG A 414 10.76 -28.63 0.10
N ALA A 415 10.24 -28.46 1.32
CA ALA A 415 10.18 -29.54 2.31
C ALA A 415 9.18 -30.66 1.97
N SER A 416 8.27 -30.43 1.01
CA SER A 416 7.32 -31.42 0.51
C SER A 416 7.17 -31.34 -1.01
N PRO A 417 6.63 -32.38 -1.68
CA PRO A 417 6.33 -32.31 -3.12
C PRO A 417 5.38 -31.17 -3.50
N ALA A 418 4.43 -30.83 -2.61
CA ALA A 418 3.55 -29.67 -2.80
C ALA A 418 4.33 -28.35 -2.75
N GLU A 419 5.20 -28.19 -1.75
CA GLU A 419 6.06 -26.99 -1.62
C GLU A 419 7.04 -26.87 -2.77
N ALA A 420 7.66 -27.98 -3.20
CA ALA A 420 8.55 -28.00 -4.36
C ALA A 420 7.84 -27.52 -5.62
N ALA A 421 6.65 -28.04 -5.91
CA ALA A 421 5.87 -27.62 -7.07
C ALA A 421 5.50 -26.13 -7.03
N VAL A 422 5.05 -25.61 -5.88
CA VAL A 422 4.71 -24.18 -5.77
C VAL A 422 5.96 -23.31 -5.84
N ALA A 423 7.07 -23.72 -5.24
CA ALA A 423 8.36 -23.00 -5.32
C ALA A 423 8.86 -22.92 -6.77
N ASP A 424 8.87 -24.04 -7.49
CA ASP A 424 9.29 -24.11 -8.90
C ASP A 424 8.40 -23.24 -9.80
N TRP A 425 7.09 -23.21 -9.55
CA TRP A 425 6.16 -22.33 -10.24
C TRP A 425 6.43 -20.85 -9.92
N CYS A 426 6.63 -20.52 -8.64
CA CYS A 426 6.90 -19.17 -8.19
C CYS A 426 8.21 -18.61 -8.78
N GLU A 427 9.29 -19.38 -8.76
CA GLU A 427 10.59 -18.99 -9.31
C GLU A 427 10.48 -18.67 -10.80
N ARG A 428 9.84 -19.56 -11.58
CA ARG A 428 9.67 -19.35 -13.03
C ARG A 428 8.71 -18.20 -13.37
N ALA A 429 7.65 -18.02 -12.59
CA ALA A 429 6.77 -16.86 -12.76
C ALA A 429 7.53 -15.55 -12.52
N LEU A 430 8.42 -15.49 -11.52
CA LEU A 430 9.23 -14.30 -11.24
C LEU A 430 10.26 -13.98 -12.33
N GLU A 431 10.81 -14.98 -13.01
CA GLU A 431 11.74 -14.76 -14.13
C GLU A 431 11.09 -14.05 -15.33
N ARG A 432 9.76 -14.12 -15.43
CA ARG A 432 8.97 -13.56 -16.54
C ARG A 432 8.25 -12.25 -16.20
N LEU A 433 8.23 -11.82 -14.92
CA LEU A 433 7.53 -10.63 -14.38
C LEU A 433 8.49 -9.45 -14.10
#